data_AF-A0A822H584-F1
#
_entry.id   AF-A0A822H584-F1
#
_cell.length_a   1.000
_cell.length_b   1.000
_cell.length_c   1.000
_cell.angle_alpha   90.00
_cell.angle_beta   90.00
_cell.angle_gamma   90.00
#
_symmetry.space_group_name_H-M   'P 1'
#
loop_
_entity.id
_entity.type
_entity.pdbx_description
1 polymer ?
#
loop_
_entity_poly.entity_id
_entity_poly.type
_entity_poly.pdbx_seq_one_letter_code
_entity_poly.pdbx_strand_id
1 'polypeptide(L)'
;YAATGDSANALQLLLELLGTYTKETASKARTDAFKCIINSINDPNVFIMDHLLLLEPVKVLEGENIHNLLNIFVSGRLQDYLEFYSKQKSFIESSGVKHERNITKIRLLTFLQTAESQKEITFDAIEKEMQIPSDDIESFIIEAVRTKMIRCKIDHLA
;
A
#
# COMPACT_ATOMS: atom_id res chain seq x y z
N TYR A 1 28.01 -5.91 7.47
CA TYR A 1 27.12 -6.53 8.45
C TYR A 1 25.69 -6.14 8.09
N ALA A 2 24.87 -7.16 7.87
CA ALA A 2 23.53 -7.09 7.28
C ALA A 2 22.52 -6.45 8.24
N ALA A 3 21.78 -5.43 7.78
CA ALA A 3 20.71 -4.79 8.54
C ALA A 3 19.36 -4.78 7.79
N THR A 4 19.26 -5.48 6.66
CA THR A 4 18.06 -5.49 5.81
C THR A 4 17.17 -6.72 5.99
N GLY A 5 17.55 -7.68 6.86
CA GLY A 5 16.79 -8.90 7.13
C GLY A 5 15.87 -8.85 8.36
N ASP A 6 16.05 -7.88 9.27
CA ASP A 6 15.27 -7.82 10.51
C ASP A 6 13.86 -7.24 10.32
N SER A 7 13.67 -6.27 9.42
CA SER A 7 12.38 -5.56 9.29
C SER A 7 11.25 -6.43 8.74
N ALA A 8 11.54 -7.29 7.76
CA ALA A 8 10.56 -8.20 7.17
C ALA A 8 10.17 -9.33 8.15
N ASN A 9 11.15 -9.89 8.86
CA ASN A 9 10.90 -10.88 9.91
C ASN A 9 10.15 -10.25 11.10
N ALA A 10 10.49 -9.02 11.48
CA ALA A 10 9.79 -8.30 12.54
C ALA A 10 8.33 -8.03 12.16
N LEU A 11 8.04 -7.68 10.91
CA LEU A 11 6.67 -7.49 10.45
C LEU A 11 5.88 -8.81 10.49
N GLN A 12 6.48 -9.90 10.03
CA GLN A 12 5.83 -11.22 10.05
C GLN A 12 5.56 -11.70 11.49
N LEU A 13 6.51 -11.54 12.41
CA LEU A 13 6.32 -11.85 13.83
C LEU A 13 5.25 -10.97 14.47
N LEU A 14 5.21 -9.69 14.11
CA LEU A 14 4.19 -8.76 14.59
C LEU A 14 2.80 -9.12 14.07
N LEU A 15 2.68 -9.54 12.81
CA LEU A 15 1.46 -10.07 12.21
C LEU A 15 0.96 -11.32 12.93
N GLU A 16 1.85 -12.29 13.16
CA GLU A 16 1.56 -13.51 13.92
C GLU A 16 1.07 -13.17 15.33
N LEU A 17 1.79 -12.27 16.01
CA LEU A 17 1.43 -11.78 17.33
C LEU A 17 0.05 -11.12 17.32
N LEU A 18 -0.22 -10.21 16.37
CA LEU A 18 -1.52 -9.54 16.21
C LEU A 18 -2.65 -10.55 15.92
N GLY A 19 -2.35 -11.63 15.20
CA GLY A 19 -3.27 -12.75 14.95
C GLY A 19 -3.61 -13.57 16.20
N THR A 20 -2.77 -13.54 17.24
CA THR A 20 -3.07 -14.22 18.52
C THR A 20 -4.03 -13.44 19.42
N TYR A 21 -4.25 -12.14 19.16
CA TYR A 21 -5.13 -11.32 20.00
C TYR A 21 -6.60 -11.65 19.73
N THR A 22 -7.33 -11.82 20.83
CA THR A 22 -8.78 -11.95 20.84
C THR A 22 -9.46 -10.59 20.96
N LYS A 23 -10.78 -10.53 20.72
CA LYS A 23 -11.61 -9.31 20.90
C LYS A 23 -11.37 -8.59 22.23
N GLU A 24 -11.12 -9.34 23.29
CA GLU A 24 -10.95 -8.84 24.66
C GLU A 24 -9.57 -8.20 24.89
N THR A 25 -8.56 -8.58 24.10
CA THR A 25 -7.17 -8.12 24.24
C THR A 25 -6.73 -7.20 23.10
N ALA A 26 -7.52 -7.13 22.01
CA ALA A 26 -7.29 -6.31 20.84
C ALA A 26 -7.05 -4.81 21.15
N SER A 27 -7.71 -4.27 22.18
CA SER A 27 -7.52 -2.88 22.62
C SER A 27 -6.11 -2.58 23.12
N LYS A 28 -5.41 -3.58 23.70
CA LYS A 28 -4.03 -3.45 24.18
C LYS A 28 -3.03 -3.46 23.02
N ALA A 29 -3.38 -4.11 21.92
CA ALA A 29 -2.56 -4.22 20.72
C ALA A 29 -2.78 -3.06 19.72
N ARG A 30 -3.51 -2.01 20.10
CA ARG A 30 -3.75 -0.84 19.25
C ARG A 30 -2.47 -0.20 18.73
N THR A 31 -1.49 0.00 19.62
CA THR A 31 -0.19 0.58 19.28
C THR A 31 0.62 -0.33 18.37
N ASP A 32 0.54 -1.64 18.58
CA ASP A 32 1.24 -2.63 17.78
C ASP A 32 0.62 -2.78 16.39
N ALA A 33 -0.71 -2.77 16.29
CA ALA A 33 -1.44 -2.69 15.03
C ALA A 33 -1.10 -1.42 14.25
N PHE A 34 -1.04 -0.26 14.92
CA PHE A 34 -0.61 0.98 14.29
C PHE A 34 0.79 0.85 13.68
N LYS A 35 1.76 0.37 14.47
CA LYS A 35 3.14 0.15 14.00
C LYS A 35 3.19 -0.85 12.85
N CYS A 36 2.41 -1.93 12.93
CA CYS A 36 2.33 -2.94 11.88
C CYS A 36 1.87 -2.32 10.56
N ILE A 37 0.80 -1.52 10.57
CA ILE A 37 0.28 -0.85 9.37
C ILE A 37 1.33 0.08 8.77
N ILE A 38 1.96 0.93 9.60
CA ILE A 38 3.00 1.86 9.14
C ILE A 38 4.18 1.10 8.54
N ASN A 39 4.60 0.00 9.16
CA ASN A 39 5.73 -0.79 8.69
C ASN A 39 5.38 -1.53 7.38
N SER A 40 4.17 -2.08 7.27
CA SER A 40 3.64 -2.67 6.03
C SER A 40 3.57 -1.64 4.89
N ILE A 41 3.11 -0.42 5.17
CA ILE A 41 3.03 0.64 4.17
C ILE A 41 4.44 1.06 3.73
N ASN A 42 5.37 1.24 4.67
CA ASN A 42 6.75 1.62 4.38
C ASN A 42 7.58 0.51 3.69
N ASP A 43 7.19 -0.76 3.82
CA ASP A 43 7.89 -1.86 3.18
C ASP A 43 7.55 -1.92 1.68
N PRO A 44 8.54 -1.77 0.78
CA PRO A 44 8.31 -1.76 -0.66
C PRO A 44 7.96 -3.13 -1.24
N ASN A 45 8.11 -4.23 -0.49
CA ASN A 45 7.80 -5.59 -0.95
C ASN A 45 6.41 -6.05 -0.51
N VAL A 46 5.75 -5.31 0.38
CA VAL A 46 4.43 -5.65 0.92
C VAL A 46 3.34 -4.92 0.15
N PHE A 47 2.70 -5.60 -0.80
CA PHE A 47 1.57 -5.04 -1.58
C PHE A 47 0.21 -5.51 -1.08
N ILE A 48 0.17 -6.74 -0.56
CA ILE A 48 -1.04 -7.40 -0.07
C ILE A 48 -1.19 -7.03 1.41
N MET A 49 -2.25 -6.32 1.74
CA MET A 49 -2.53 -5.77 3.07
C MET A 49 -3.98 -6.01 3.51
N ASP A 50 -4.79 -6.69 2.70
CA ASP A 50 -6.16 -7.11 2.99
C ASP A 50 -6.27 -7.93 4.27
N HIS A 51 -5.35 -8.86 4.50
CA HIS A 51 -5.30 -9.66 5.71
C HIS A 51 -5.14 -8.83 6.99
N LEU A 52 -4.52 -7.63 6.93
CA LEU A 52 -4.42 -6.73 8.08
C LEU A 52 -5.81 -6.25 8.53
N LEU A 53 -6.71 -5.97 7.59
CA LEU A 53 -8.08 -5.53 7.91
C LEU A 53 -8.91 -6.62 8.62
N LEU A 54 -8.52 -7.89 8.46
CA LEU A 54 -9.20 -9.01 9.10
C LEU A 54 -8.83 -9.15 10.59
N LEU A 55 -7.71 -8.57 11.01
CA LEU A 55 -7.22 -8.66 12.39
C LEU A 55 -8.12 -7.86 13.34
N GLU A 56 -8.53 -8.49 14.44
CA GLU A 56 -9.32 -7.85 15.50
C GLU A 56 -8.72 -6.53 16.01
N PRO A 57 -7.41 -6.40 16.30
CA PRO A 57 -6.83 -5.13 16.72
C PRO A 57 -6.84 -4.03 15.64
N VAL A 58 -6.90 -4.39 14.36
CA VAL A 58 -7.04 -3.42 13.27
C VAL A 58 -8.49 -2.95 13.14
N LYS A 59 -9.48 -3.82 13.39
CA LYS A 59 -10.89 -3.43 13.47
C LYS A 59 -11.17 -2.47 14.63
N VAL A 60 -10.44 -2.60 15.74
CA VAL A 60 -10.54 -1.63 16.84
C VAL A 60 -10.03 -0.23 16.45
N LEU A 61 -9.17 -0.14 15.43
CA LEU A 61 -8.71 1.13 14.84
C LEU A 61 -9.70 1.72 13.83
N GLU A 62 -10.84 1.06 13.58
CA GLU A 62 -11.86 1.55 12.65
C GLU A 62 -12.32 2.97 13.04
N GLY A 63 -12.30 3.88 12.07
CA GLY A 63 -12.58 5.31 12.27
C GLY A 63 -11.34 6.17 12.51
N GLU A 64 -10.16 5.59 12.77
CA GLU A 64 -8.91 6.33 12.82
C GLU A 64 -8.30 6.61 11.45
N ASN A 65 -7.47 7.66 11.38
CA ASN A 65 -6.69 8.02 10.20
C ASN A 65 -5.84 6.84 9.68
N ILE A 66 -5.25 6.04 10.56
CA ILE A 66 -4.41 4.90 10.16
C ILE A 66 -5.20 3.79 9.47
N HIS A 67 -6.42 3.53 9.95
CA HIS A 67 -7.30 2.52 9.38
C HIS A 67 -7.83 2.98 8.02
N ASN A 68 -8.23 4.25 7.92
CA ASN A 68 -8.64 4.85 6.65
C ASN A 68 -7.50 4.81 5.63
N LEU A 69 -6.27 5.13 6.06
CA LEU A 69 -5.08 5.03 5.22
C LEU A 69 -4.86 3.58 4.74
N LEU A 70 -4.91 2.60 5.64
CA LEU A 70 -4.80 1.18 5.27
C LEU A 70 -5.87 0.79 4.24
N ASN A 71 -7.12 1.21 4.46
CA ASN A 71 -8.22 0.91 3.55
C ASN A 71 -7.99 1.49 2.15
N ILE A 72 -7.44 2.71 2.05
CA ILE A 72 -7.02 3.30 0.77
C ILE A 72 -5.96 2.44 0.09
N PHE A 73 -4.99 1.91 0.83
CA PHE A 73 -3.97 1.02 0.25
C PHE A 73 -4.51 -0.35 -0.20
N VAL A 74 -5.57 -0.85 0.44
CA VAL A 74 -6.15 -2.16 0.11
C VAL A 74 -7.19 -2.06 -1.00
N SER A 75 -8.03 -1.02 -0.99
CA SER A 75 -9.22 -0.92 -1.84
C SER A 75 -9.40 0.44 -2.52
N GLY A 76 -8.58 1.43 -2.17
CA GLY A 76 -8.60 2.76 -2.79
C GLY A 76 -7.65 2.89 -3.96
N ARG A 77 -7.67 4.07 -4.57
CA ARG A 77 -6.82 4.46 -5.70
C ARG A 77 -5.86 5.58 -5.30
N LEU A 78 -4.95 5.93 -6.22
CA LEU A 78 -4.07 7.09 -6.06
C LEU A 78 -4.83 8.38 -5.69
N GLN A 79 -5.99 8.62 -6.29
CA GLN A 79 -6.78 9.83 -6.01
C GLN A 79 -7.24 9.88 -4.55
N ASP A 80 -7.74 8.76 -4.00
CA ASP A 80 -8.14 8.66 -2.60
C ASP A 80 -6.96 8.95 -1.66
N TYR A 81 -5.76 8.45 -1.98
CA TYR A 81 -4.56 8.73 -1.21
C TYR A 81 -4.16 10.21 -1.27
N LEU A 82 -4.24 10.85 -2.43
CA LEU A 82 -3.92 12.27 -2.60
C LEU A 82 -4.89 13.16 -1.81
N GLU A 83 -6.18 12.86 -1.86
CA GLU A 83 -7.19 13.54 -1.05
C GLU A 83 -6.94 13.36 0.45
N PHE A 84 -6.63 12.13 0.86
CA PHE A 84 -6.30 11.83 2.24
C PHE A 84 -5.05 12.57 2.69
N TYR A 85 -3.99 12.59 1.87
CA TYR A 85 -2.75 13.31 2.15
C TYR A 85 -2.98 14.82 2.28
N SER A 86 -3.82 15.41 1.43
CA SER A 86 -4.19 16.83 1.52
C SER A 86 -4.89 17.16 2.84
N LYS A 87 -5.78 16.28 3.32
CA LYS A 87 -6.52 16.45 4.58
C LYS A 87 -5.70 16.10 5.83
N GLN A 88 -4.80 15.12 5.74
CA GLN A 88 -4.08 14.50 6.87
C GLN A 88 -2.57 14.59 6.72
N LYS A 89 -2.06 15.68 6.13
CA LYS A 89 -0.63 15.87 5.87
C LYS A 89 0.23 15.74 7.14
N SER A 90 -0.18 16.39 8.23
CA SER A 90 0.52 16.35 9.52
C SER A 90 0.62 14.92 10.09
N PHE A 91 -0.40 14.09 9.83
CA PHE A 91 -0.39 12.69 10.27
C PHE A 91 0.63 11.87 9.48
N ILE A 92 0.69 12.02 8.15
CA ILE A 92 1.63 11.29 7.30
C ILE A 92 3.08 11.71 7.62
N GLU A 93 3.33 13.01 7.79
CA GLU A 93 4.65 13.53 8.18
C GLU A 93 5.05 13.02 9.58
N SER A 94 4.13 13.01 10.55
CA SER A 94 4.39 12.53 11.92
C SER A 94 4.52 11.01 12.01
N SER A 95 3.94 10.26 11.08
CA SER A 95 3.96 8.78 11.10
C SER A 95 5.29 8.19 10.59
N GLY A 96 6.21 9.03 10.11
CA GLY A 96 7.50 8.60 9.57
C GLY A 96 7.40 7.94 8.20
N VAL A 97 6.27 8.12 7.51
CA VAL A 97 6.00 7.54 6.20
C VAL A 97 6.42 8.53 5.11
N LYS A 98 7.26 8.09 4.16
CA LYS A 98 7.72 8.96 3.07
C LYS A 98 6.65 9.06 2.01
N HIS A 99 6.09 10.27 1.82
CA HIS A 99 5.08 10.55 0.81
C HIS A 99 5.47 10.05 -0.58
N GLU A 100 6.69 10.32 -1.05
CA GLU A 100 7.15 9.87 -2.37
C GLU A 100 7.09 8.34 -2.53
N ARG A 101 7.51 7.59 -1.51
CA ARG A 101 7.46 6.11 -1.56
C ARG A 101 6.03 5.60 -1.58
N ASN A 102 5.16 6.24 -0.80
CA ASN A 102 3.74 5.90 -0.79
C ASN A 102 3.07 6.20 -2.12
N ILE A 103 3.41 7.31 -2.76
CA ILE A 103 2.91 7.67 -4.10
C ILE A 103 3.32 6.61 -5.11
N THR A 104 4.59 6.21 -5.16
CA THR A 104 5.03 5.13 -6.06
C THR A 104 4.31 3.83 -5.77
N LYS A 105 4.13 3.48 -4.49
CA LYS A 105 3.47 2.24 -4.08
C LYS A 105 1.97 2.23 -4.41
N ILE A 106 1.24 3.31 -4.11
CA ILE A 106 -0.20 3.41 -4.39
C ILE A 106 -0.48 3.48 -5.90
N ARG A 107 0.42 4.11 -6.69
CA ARG A 107 0.38 4.02 -8.15
C ARG A 107 0.46 2.56 -8.59
N LEU A 108 1.43 1.81 -8.10
CA LEU A 108 1.54 0.40 -8.46
C LEU A 108 0.31 -0.41 -8.05
N LEU A 109 -0.22 -0.21 -6.83
CA LEU A 109 -1.44 -0.90 -6.38
C LEU A 109 -2.66 -0.56 -7.23
N THR A 110 -2.84 0.72 -7.56
CA THR A 110 -3.92 1.17 -8.46
C THR A 110 -3.75 0.49 -9.83
N PHE A 111 -2.52 0.41 -10.35
CA PHE A 111 -2.24 -0.23 -11.64
C PHE A 111 -2.56 -1.73 -11.61
N LEU A 112 -2.19 -2.42 -10.53
CA LEU A 112 -2.51 -3.82 -10.32
C LEU A 112 -4.03 -4.05 -10.28
N GLN A 113 -4.79 -3.21 -9.57
CA GLN A 113 -6.26 -3.29 -9.53
C GLN A 113 -6.91 -3.01 -10.89
N THR A 114 -6.41 -2.02 -11.64
CA THR A 114 -6.89 -1.76 -13.01
C THR A 114 -6.58 -2.96 -13.91
N ALA A 115 -5.39 -3.54 -13.81
CA ALA A 115 -4.99 -4.71 -14.59
C ALA A 115 -5.71 -6.01 -14.20
N GLU A 116 -6.18 -6.11 -12.97
CA GLU A 116 -7.07 -7.19 -12.53
C GLU A 116 -8.44 -7.06 -13.20
N SER A 117 -8.96 -5.84 -13.31
CA SER A 117 -10.29 -5.55 -13.88
C SER A 117 -10.28 -5.53 -15.42
N GLN A 118 -9.18 -5.09 -16.03
CA GLN A 118 -9.03 -4.86 -17.46
C GLN A 118 -7.77 -5.57 -17.98
N LYS A 119 -7.93 -6.45 -18.97
CA LYS A 119 -6.80 -7.17 -19.58
C LYS A 119 -5.95 -6.30 -20.51
N GLU A 120 -6.53 -5.21 -21.01
CA GLU A 120 -5.90 -4.27 -21.91
C GLU A 120 -6.10 -2.88 -21.32
N ILE A 121 -4.99 -2.19 -21.06
CA ILE A 121 -4.99 -0.84 -20.49
C ILE A 121 -4.25 0.05 -21.48
N THR A 122 -4.87 1.16 -21.87
CA THR A 122 -4.26 2.16 -22.75
C THR A 122 -3.31 3.07 -21.97
N PHE A 123 -2.31 3.63 -22.65
CA PHE A 123 -1.39 4.61 -22.05
C PHE A 123 -2.14 5.83 -21.48
N ASP A 124 -3.17 6.31 -22.17
CA ASP A 124 -4.02 7.43 -21.71
C ASP A 124 -4.74 7.12 -20.39
N ALA A 125 -5.21 5.87 -20.21
CA ALA A 125 -5.80 5.44 -18.95
C ALA A 125 -4.76 5.41 -17.82
N ILE A 126 -3.55 4.91 -18.08
CA ILE A 126 -2.45 4.89 -17.10
C ILE A 126 -2.04 6.32 -16.72
N GLU A 127 -1.90 7.21 -17.70
CA GLU A 127 -1.56 8.62 -17.48
C GLU A 127 -2.59 9.27 -16.55
N LYS A 128 -3.88 9.09 -16.81
CA LYS A 128 -4.97 9.68 -16.02
C LYS A 128 -5.10 9.06 -14.64
N GLU A 129 -5.04 7.74 -14.51
CA GLU A 129 -5.22 7.06 -13.23
C GLU A 129 -4.00 7.20 -12.32
N MET A 130 -2.79 7.09 -12.87
CA MET A 130 -1.53 7.14 -12.10
C MET A 130 -0.96 8.55 -11.98
N GLN A 131 -1.46 9.52 -12.76
CA GLN A 131 -0.89 10.87 -12.88
C GLN A 131 0.62 10.82 -13.13
N ILE A 132 1.03 10.00 -14.10
CA ILE A 132 2.41 9.84 -14.53
C ILE A 132 2.52 10.46 -15.92
N PRO A 133 3.51 11.33 -16.19
CA PRO A 133 3.68 11.90 -17.52
C PRO A 133 3.96 10.81 -18.54
N SER A 134 3.53 11.01 -19.79
CA SER A 134 3.62 10.01 -20.86
C SER A 134 5.03 9.42 -21.05
N ASP A 135 6.07 10.24 -20.88
CA ASP A 135 7.49 9.85 -20.96
C ASP A 135 7.90 8.80 -19.90
N ASP A 136 7.29 8.84 -18.72
CA ASP A 136 7.63 7.97 -17.59
C ASP A 136 6.76 6.71 -17.52
N ILE A 137 5.74 6.57 -18.38
CA ILE A 137 4.80 5.44 -18.31
C ILE A 137 5.51 4.12 -18.60
N GLU A 138 6.38 4.06 -19.63
CA GLU A 138 7.13 2.84 -19.92
C GLU A 138 8.03 2.44 -18.74
N SER A 139 8.74 3.40 -18.16
CA SER A 139 9.58 3.19 -16.98
C SER A 139 8.77 2.62 -15.82
N PHE A 140 7.58 3.18 -15.57
CA PHE A 140 6.67 2.70 -14.55
C PHE A 140 6.16 1.28 -14.82
N ILE A 141 5.77 0.96 -16.06
CA ILE A 141 5.33 -0.39 -16.43
C ILE A 141 6.47 -1.40 -16.24
N ILE A 142 7.70 -1.04 -16.61
CA ILE A 142 8.88 -1.88 -16.39
C ILE A 142 9.10 -2.12 -14.89
N GLU A 143 9.00 -1.09 -14.06
CA GLU A 143 9.08 -1.23 -12.60
C GLU A 143 7.96 -2.12 -12.05
N ALA A 144 6.73 -1.94 -12.54
CA ALA A 144 5.60 -2.76 -12.16
C ALA A 144 5.84 -4.24 -12.45
N VAL A 145 6.33 -4.58 -13.66
CA VAL A 145 6.69 -5.95 -14.04
C VAL A 145 7.86 -6.48 -13.20
N ARG A 146 8.83 -5.62 -12.84
CA ARG A 146 9.97 -5.99 -11.98
C ARG A 146 9.55 -6.40 -10.57
N THR A 147 8.42 -5.89 -10.06
CA THR A 147 7.88 -6.31 -8.76
C THR A 147 7.39 -7.76 -8.75
N LYS A 148 7.29 -8.40 -9.93
CA LYS A 148 6.75 -9.76 -10.14
C LYS A 148 5.27 -9.94 -9.77
N MET A 149 4.58 -8.85 -9.41
CA MET A 149 3.15 -8.86 -9.10
C MET A 149 2.30 -8.93 -10.37
N ILE A 150 2.82 -8.44 -11.50
CA ILE A 150 2.13 -8.43 -12.80
C ILE A 150 3.05 -8.90 -13.93
N ARG A 151 2.46 -9.55 -14.92
CA ARG A 151 3.09 -9.86 -16.21
C ARG A 151 2.26 -9.22 -17.31
N CYS A 152 2.78 -8.18 -17.93
CA CYS A 152 2.18 -7.55 -19.10
C CYS A 152 3.21 -7.45 -20.23
N LYS A 153 2.71 -7.23 -21.44
CA LYS A 153 3.51 -6.91 -22.62
C LYS A 153 3.07 -5.53 -23.11
N ILE A 154 4.03 -4.66 -23.39
CA ILE A 154 3.76 -3.36 -23.99
C ILE A 154 3.60 -3.58 -25.49
N ASP A 155 2.52 -3.05 -26.05
CA ASP A 155 2.28 -3.00 -27.49
C ASP A 155 2.19 -1.53 -27.92
N HIS A 156 3.16 -1.11 -28.75
CA HIS A 156 3.27 0.25 -29.28
C HIS A 156 2.60 0.40 -30.66
N LEU A 157 1.95 -0.67 -31.17
CA LEU A 157 1.42 -0.73 -32.55
C LEU A 157 -0.11 -0.61 -32.64
N ALA A 158 -0.81 -0.28 -31.55
CA ALA A 158 -2.27 -0.17 -31.50
C ALA A 158 -2.76 1.27 -31.30
#